data_AF-A0A349X6T9-F1
#
_entry.id   AF-A0A349X6T9-F1
#
_cell.length_a   1.000
_cell.length_b   1.000
_cell.length_c   1.000
_cell.angle_alpha   90.00
_cell.angle_beta   90.00
_cell.angle_gamma   90.00
#
_symmetry.space_group_name_H-M   'P 1'
#
loop_
_entity.id
_entity.type
_entity.pdbx_description
1 polymer ?
#
loop_
_entity_poly.entity_id
_entity_poly.type
_entity_poly.pdbx_seq_one_letter_code
_entity_poly.pdbx_strand_id
1 'polypeptide(L)'
;MKSPVRVTVTGAAGQISYALLFRIASGSMLGPDQPVILQLLEITPAMGALDGVVMELRDGAFPLVHDVITSDDPEVAFKDADYALLVGAR
;
A
#
# COMPACT_ATOMS: atom_id res chain seq x y z
N MET A 1 -5.11 -7.37 19.25
CA MET A 1 -5.05 -6.99 17.82
C MET A 1 -4.45 -8.17 17.07
N LYS A 2 -4.93 -8.47 15.86
CA LYS A 2 -4.34 -9.51 15.01
C LYS A 2 -2.92 -9.11 14.60
N SER A 3 -2.09 -10.08 14.23
CA SER A 3 -0.78 -9.78 13.65
C SER A 3 -0.96 -9.02 12.33
N PRO A 4 -0.15 -8.00 12.02
CA PRO A 4 -0.23 -7.29 10.75
C PRO A 4 -0.02 -8.22 9.56
N VAL A 5 -0.80 -8.02 8.50
CA VAL A 5 -0.60 -8.70 7.21
C VAL A 5 -0.01 -7.74 6.17
N ARG A 6 0.75 -8.29 5.23
CA ARG A 6 1.46 -7.56 4.19
C ARG A 6 0.64 -7.51 2.92
N VAL A 7 0.34 -6.30 2.46
CA VAL A 7 -0.47 -6.05 1.26
C VAL A 7 0.37 -5.30 0.24
N THR A 8 0.73 -5.98 -0.84
CA THR A 8 1.41 -5.36 -1.97
C THR A 8 0.40 -4.74 -2.93
N VAL A 9 0.65 -3.51 -3.38
CA VAL A 9 -0.12 -2.83 -4.42
C VAL A 9 0.84 -2.32 -5.49
N THR A 10 0.67 -2.75 -6.74
CA THR A 10 1.46 -2.25 -7.87
C THR A 10 0.78 -1.08 -8.56
N GLY A 11 1.55 -0.24 -9.26
CA GLY A 11 0.99 0.99 -9.84
C GLY A 11 0.42 1.89 -8.74
N ALA A 12 1.10 1.95 -7.60
CA ALA A 12 0.59 2.52 -6.36
C ALA A 12 0.34 4.04 -6.43
N ALA A 13 0.94 4.75 -7.39
CA ALA A 13 0.67 6.16 -7.65
C ALA A 13 -0.47 6.38 -8.67
N GLY A 14 -1.04 5.30 -9.23
CA GLY A 14 -2.16 5.36 -10.17
C GLY A 14 -3.50 5.70 -9.53
N GLN A 15 -4.46 6.14 -10.34
CA GLN A 15 -5.80 6.59 -9.88
C GLN A 15 -6.60 5.49 -9.16
N ILE A 16 -6.52 4.25 -9.65
CA ILE A 16 -7.21 3.11 -9.00
C ILE A 16 -6.58 2.84 -7.63
N SER A 17 -5.24 2.80 -7.57
CA SER A 17 -4.49 2.57 -6.34
C SER A 17 -4.75 3.68 -5.32
N TYR A 18 -4.80 4.94 -5.76
CA TYR A 18 -5.15 6.06 -4.88
C TYR A 18 -6.48 5.82 -4.17
N ALA A 19 -7.55 5.49 -4.90
CA ALA A 19 -8.85 5.20 -4.27
C ALA A 19 -8.85 3.91 -3.40
N LEU A 20 -8.04 2.93 -3.76
CA LEU A 20 -7.94 1.63 -3.09
C LEU A 20 -7.19 1.72 -1.76
N LEU A 21 -6.05 2.42 -1.72
CA LEU A 21 -5.14 2.44 -0.58
C LEU A 21 -5.80 2.97 0.70
N PHE A 22 -6.57 4.06 0.61
CA PHE A 22 -7.29 4.60 1.78
C PHE A 22 -8.37 3.64 2.30
N ARG A 23 -8.98 2.83 1.43
CA ARG A 23 -9.98 1.80 1.82
C ARG A 23 -9.33 0.58 2.45
N ILE A 24 -8.12 0.24 2.03
CA ILE A 24 -7.31 -0.79 2.71
C ILE A 24 -6.91 -0.28 4.10
N ALA A 25 -6.36 0.95 4.16
CA ALA A 25 -5.91 1.59 5.39
C ALA A 25 -7.04 1.77 6.42
N SER A 26 -8.28 2.02 5.97
CA SER A 26 -9.46 2.11 6.84
C SER A 26 -10.02 0.75 7.30
N GLY A 27 -9.42 -0.37 6.88
CA GLY A 27 -9.88 -1.72 7.21
C GLY A 27 -11.06 -2.21 6.36
N SER A 28 -11.48 -1.50 5.32
CA SER A 28 -12.62 -1.93 4.49
C SER A 28 -12.34 -3.19 3.66
N MET A 29 -11.07 -3.53 3.43
CA MET A 29 -10.69 -4.76 2.71
C MET A 29 -10.67 -6.00 3.61
N LEU A 30 -10.08 -5.90 4.80
CA LEU A 30 -9.76 -7.05 5.65
C LEU A 30 -10.47 -7.06 7.01
N GLY A 31 -11.28 -6.04 7.29
CA GLY A 31 -12.02 -5.87 8.53
C GLY A 31 -11.40 -4.80 9.46
N PRO A 32 -12.19 -4.31 10.43
CA PRO A 32 -11.80 -3.20 11.30
C PRO A 32 -10.78 -3.57 12.38
N ASP A 33 -10.38 -4.84 12.50
CA ASP A 33 -9.49 -5.37 13.54
C ASP A 33 -8.18 -5.97 13.00
N GLN A 34 -7.93 -5.83 11.69
CA GLN A 34 -6.77 -6.39 10.98
C GLN A 34 -5.77 -5.27 10.64
N PRO A 35 -4.63 -5.17 11.36
CA PRO A 35 -3.56 -4.26 10.96
C PRO A 35 -2.92 -4.68 9.63
N VAL A 36 -2.39 -3.72 8.90
CA VAL A 36 -1.77 -3.91 7.59
C VAL A 36 -0.41 -3.23 7.49
N ILE A 37 0.48 -3.84 6.72
CA ILE A 37 1.70 -3.23 6.21
C ILE A 37 1.50 -3.06 4.71
N LEU A 38 1.54 -1.80 4.25
CA LEU A 38 1.36 -1.49 2.84
C LEU A 38 2.71 -1.55 2.13
N GLN A 39 2.83 -2.40 1.10
CA GLN A 39 4.01 -2.50 0.26
C GLN A 39 3.69 -1.97 -1.14
N LEU A 40 4.18 -0.79 -1.46
CA LEU A 40 3.76 -0.01 -2.61
C LEU A 40 4.83 -0.05 -3.69
N LEU A 41 4.50 -0.63 -4.84
CA LEU A 41 5.37 -0.72 -6.00
C LEU A 41 4.98 0.31 -7.05
N GLU A 42 5.96 1.07 -7.53
CA GLU A 42 5.85 1.91 -8.72
C GLU A 42 7.06 1.78 -9.62
N ILE A 43 6.95 2.30 -10.83
CA ILE A 43 8.13 2.49 -11.69
C ILE A 43 8.97 3.67 -11.20
N THR A 44 10.29 3.63 -11.39
CA THR A 44 11.23 4.70 -10.97
C THR A 44 10.74 6.12 -11.32
N PRO A 45 10.20 6.40 -12.54
CA PRO A 45 9.71 7.74 -12.88
C PRO A 45 8.49 8.22 -12.05
N ALA A 46 7.75 7.30 -11.45
CA ALA A 46 6.54 7.58 -10.67
C ALA A 46 6.79 7.60 -9.16
N MET A 47 8.01 7.32 -8.68
CA MET A 47 8.34 7.28 -7.25
C MET A 47 8.07 8.61 -6.54
N GLY A 48 8.33 9.75 -7.19
CA GLY A 48 8.01 11.06 -6.59
C GLY A 48 6.50 11.30 -6.42
N ALA A 49 5.66 10.72 -7.29
CA ALA A 49 4.21 10.76 -7.10
C ALA A 49 3.79 9.81 -5.98
N LEU A 50 4.41 8.63 -5.88
CA LEU A 50 4.19 7.69 -4.79
C LEU A 50 4.51 8.29 -3.42
N ASP A 51 5.57 9.09 -3.31
CA ASP A 51 5.91 9.79 -2.08
C ASP A 51 4.76 10.71 -1.60
N GLY A 52 4.09 11.41 -2.53
CA GLY A 52 2.90 12.20 -2.22
C GLY A 52 1.76 11.35 -1.65
N VAL A 53 1.50 10.18 -2.24
CA VAL A 53 0.50 9.23 -1.73
C VAL A 53 0.84 8.75 -0.32
N VAL A 54 2.12 8.50 -0.03
CA VAL A 54 2.57 8.11 1.32
C VAL A 54 2.40 9.24 2.32
N MET A 55 2.65 10.49 1.93
CA MET A 55 2.40 11.65 2.79
C MET A 55 0.91 11.71 3.19
N GLU A 56 0.01 11.55 2.22
CA GLU A 56 -1.44 11.56 2.50
C GLU A 56 -1.89 10.37 3.37
N LEU A 57 -1.32 9.18 3.16
CA LEU A 57 -1.58 8.01 4.02
C LEU A 57 -1.16 8.24 5.48
N ARG A 58 -0.01 8.90 5.68
CA ARG A 58 0.50 9.25 7.02
C ARG A 58 -0.37 10.33 7.68
N ASP A 59 -0.78 11.35 6.93
CA ASP A 59 -1.66 12.41 7.40
C ASP A 59 -3.07 11.88 7.74
N GLY A 60 -3.51 10.82 7.06
CA GLY A 60 -4.75 10.10 7.37
C GLY A 60 -4.75 9.40 8.73
N ALA A 61 -3.59 9.24 9.38
CA ALA A 61 -3.42 8.68 10.73
C ALA A 61 -4.22 7.38 10.99
N PHE A 62 -4.28 6.50 9.97
CA PHE A 62 -5.08 5.28 10.03
C PHE A 62 -4.54 4.32 11.10
N PRO A 63 -5.35 3.95 12.12
CA PRO A 63 -4.87 3.13 13.24
C PRO A 63 -4.50 1.69 12.84
N LEU A 64 -4.96 1.23 11.67
CA LEU A 64 -4.66 -0.10 11.15
C LEU A 64 -3.39 -0.14 10.28
N VAL A 65 -2.86 1.01 9.84
CA VAL A 65 -1.62 1.05 9.06
C VAL A 65 -0.44 1.02 10.00
N HIS A 66 0.24 -0.12 10.07
CA HIS A 66 1.38 -0.34 10.94
C HIS A 66 2.69 0.15 10.31
N ASP A 67 2.84 -0.02 8.99
CA ASP A 67 4.02 0.42 8.24
C ASP A 67 3.67 0.63 6.76
N VAL A 68 4.48 1.43 6.08
CA VAL A 68 4.39 1.69 4.63
C VAL A 68 5.78 1.59 4.04
N ILE A 69 5.97 0.61 3.15
CA ILE A 69 7.21 0.34 2.42
C ILE A 69 6.97 0.72 0.97
N THR A 70 7.83 1.57 0.40
CA THR A 70 7.80 1.92 -1.02
C THR A 70 9.04 1.40 -1.71
N SER A 71 8.90 0.99 -2.96
CA SER A 71 10.04 0.60 -3.79
C SER A 71 9.69 0.66 -5.27
N ASP A 72 10.72 0.76 -6.11
CA ASP A 72 10.65 0.44 -7.53
C ASP A 72 11.24 -0.94 -7.87
N ASP A 73 11.67 -1.69 -6.83
CA ASP A 73 12.11 -3.08 -6.93
C ASP A 73 10.96 -4.04 -6.53
N PRO A 74 10.49 -4.90 -7.44
CA PRO A 74 9.49 -5.91 -7.14
C PRO A 74 9.91 -6.86 -5.99
N GLU A 75 11.19 -7.23 -5.89
CA GLU A 75 11.65 -8.15 -4.83
C GLU A 75 11.44 -7.54 -3.44
N VAL A 76 11.60 -6.23 -3.31
CA VAL A 76 11.33 -5.50 -2.07
C VAL A 76 9.82 -5.39 -1.85
N ALA A 77 9.06 -5.01 -2.87
CA ALA A 77 7.63 -4.77 -2.75
C ALA A 77 6.81 -6.05 -2.53
N PHE A 78 7.26 -7.20 -3.01
CA PHE A 78 6.58 -8.50 -2.83
C PHE A 78 7.11 -9.31 -1.66
N LYS A 79 8.18 -8.85 -1.00
CA LYS A 79 8.77 -9.59 0.12
C LYS A 79 7.73 -9.90 1.20
N ASP A 80 7.56 -11.21 1.45
CA ASP A 80 6.66 -11.76 2.47
C ASP A 80 5.18 -11.34 2.30
N ALA A 81 4.74 -10.95 1.10
CA ALA A 81 3.38 -10.49 0.86
C ALA A 81 2.33 -11.59 1.11
N ASP A 82 1.32 -11.28 1.93
CA ASP A 82 0.14 -12.15 2.13
C ASP A 82 -0.90 -11.94 1.02
N TYR A 83 -0.99 -10.70 0.53
CA TYR A 83 -1.89 -10.29 -0.54
C TYR A 83 -1.14 -9.43 -1.57
N ALA A 84 -1.48 -9.60 -2.84
CA ALA A 84 -0.92 -8.79 -3.93
C ALA A 84 -2.04 -8.29 -4.86
N LEU A 85 -2.19 -6.98 -4.97
CA LEU A 85 -3.11 -6.31 -5.88
C LEU A 85 -2.29 -5.73 -7.05
N LEU A 86 -2.31 -6.45 -8.17
CA LEU A 86 -1.54 -6.14 -9.37
C LEU A 86 -2.32 -5.15 -10.26
N VAL A 87 -2.39 -3.89 -9.83
CA VAL A 87 -3.20 -2.84 -10.48
C VAL A 87 -2.45 -2.19 -11.65
N GLY A 88 -1.14 -1.96 -11.49
CA GLY A 88 -0.31 -1.39 -12.54
C GLY A 88 -0.16 -2.34 -13.72
N ALA A 89 -0.64 -1.93 -14.90
CA ALA A 89 -0.53 -2.67 -16.16
C ALA A 89 -0.34 -1.69 -17.33
N ARG A 90 0.10 -2.21 -18.47
CA ARG A 90 0.22 -1.48 -19.74
C ARG A 90 -0.52 -2.21 -20.85
#